data_AF-A0A848D192-F1
#
_entry.id   AF-A0A848D192-F1
#
_cell.length_a   1.000
_cell.length_b   1.000
_cell.length_c   1.000
_cell.angle_alpha   90.00
_cell.angle_beta   90.00
_cell.angle_gamma   90.00
#
_symmetry.space_group_name_H-M   'P 1'
#
loop_
_entity.id
_entity.type
_entity.pdbx_description
1 polymer ?
#
loop_
_entity_poly.entity_id
_entity_poly.type
_entity_poly.pdbx_seq_one_letter_code
_entity_poly.pdbx_strand_id
1 'polypeptide(L)'
;MGINKVLYRLKEYETVTGVVLSTDSVAQLRRGFGAVLTLRPGPGETWDITASSYVGCIELSDAIFHIRPKLAVGTLWEWLTWAYDISSLRFRPPVTSVDELTGNSEWLVLFFIKECFTIWRKGLRTEYEQQEQTLDKIRGQLRVAPTLQRWMKQEYRFVCTYDEPTRQGKENKLLYAGMRHMAQKRYRNGEIRRELERLLRLFESVEKGQMDTPALPVSASEQVAELARIRITRLNRQYVQALSLLALYWKMTEFSMYEGNVLCDSFILDMNELFERYIARRLAEELRVHGIEVQAQPLHWLAEANRLRIIPDLILKNRSGREVVLDAKYKVRGERSGNPDVYQMLAYMTARSTSSGILLYVAGAERVDKIRNTDKKIYQWSLGVDEWTDRKSQDERFERIIQHIVSMLEE
;
A
#
# COMPACT_ATOMS: atom_id res chain seq x y z
N MET A 1 -30.89 -20.78 -6.26
CA MET A 1 -30.00 -21.46 -7.23
C MET A 1 -28.88 -20.50 -7.55
N GLY A 2 -27.66 -20.78 -7.09
CA GLY A 2 -26.51 -19.92 -7.39
C GLY A 2 -26.22 -20.00 -8.88
N ILE A 3 -26.21 -18.87 -9.56
CA ILE A 3 -25.70 -18.77 -10.93
C ILE A 3 -24.26 -19.30 -10.87
N ASN A 4 -23.96 -20.32 -11.67
CA ASN A 4 -22.62 -20.90 -11.73
C ASN A 4 -21.72 -19.84 -12.40
N LYS A 5 -20.86 -19.19 -11.63
CA LYS A 5 -20.01 -18.12 -12.15
C LYS A 5 -18.95 -18.71 -13.09
N VAL A 6 -18.77 -18.10 -14.26
CA VAL A 6 -17.72 -18.52 -15.20
C VAL A 6 -16.38 -17.92 -14.76
N LEU A 7 -15.35 -18.76 -14.63
CA LEU A 7 -13.99 -18.32 -14.30
C LEU A 7 -13.19 -18.03 -15.57
N TYR A 8 -12.80 -16.78 -15.75
CA TYR A 8 -11.88 -16.33 -16.78
C TYR A 8 -10.49 -16.10 -16.18
N ARG A 9 -9.47 -16.77 -16.71
CA ARG A 9 -8.07 -16.60 -16.30
C ARG A 9 -7.33 -15.80 -17.36
N LEU A 10 -6.67 -14.73 -16.96
CA LEU A 10 -5.85 -13.88 -17.82
C LEU A 10 -4.47 -13.69 -17.17
N LYS A 11 -3.43 -13.52 -17.98
CA LYS A 11 -2.19 -12.87 -17.58
C LYS A 11 -2.28 -11.36 -17.81
N GLU A 12 -1.40 -10.59 -17.17
CA GLU A 12 -1.27 -9.15 -17.42
C GLU A 12 -1.13 -8.85 -18.92
N TYR A 13 -1.89 -7.87 -19.42
CA TYR A 13 -1.96 -7.49 -20.84
C TYR A 13 -2.53 -8.54 -21.81
N GLU A 14 -3.01 -9.69 -21.30
CA GLU A 14 -3.71 -10.69 -22.12
C GLU A 14 -5.14 -10.24 -22.42
N THR A 15 -5.67 -10.69 -23.56
CA THR A 15 -7.07 -10.48 -23.95
C THR A 15 -7.79 -11.82 -24.02
N VAL A 16 -8.93 -11.93 -23.35
CA VAL A 16 -9.87 -13.03 -23.55
C VAL A 16 -11.03 -12.51 -24.41
N THR A 17 -11.33 -13.23 -25.49
CA THR A 17 -12.37 -12.89 -26.45
C THR A 17 -13.65 -13.69 -26.21
N GLY A 18 -14.80 -13.16 -26.62
CA GLY A 18 -16.06 -13.90 -26.58
C GLY A 18 -16.66 -14.05 -25.17
N VAL A 19 -16.34 -13.14 -24.25
CA VAL A 19 -16.83 -13.17 -22.86
C VAL A 19 -18.29 -12.73 -22.83
N VAL A 20 -19.16 -13.59 -22.31
CA VAL A 20 -20.59 -13.28 -22.09
C VAL A 20 -20.76 -12.75 -20.67
N LEU A 21 -21.33 -11.55 -20.55
CA LEU A 21 -21.60 -10.87 -19.27
C LEU A 21 -22.98 -10.23 -19.30
N SER A 22 -23.66 -10.22 -18.16
CA SER A 22 -24.86 -9.42 -17.95
C SER A 22 -24.59 -7.92 -18.05
N THR A 23 -25.63 -7.15 -18.37
CA THR A 23 -25.58 -5.69 -18.44
C THR A 23 -25.06 -5.07 -17.14
N ASP A 24 -25.46 -5.63 -15.99
CA ASP A 24 -25.03 -5.18 -14.67
C ASP A 24 -23.53 -5.40 -14.46
N SER A 25 -23.01 -6.57 -14.82
CA SER A 25 -21.57 -6.88 -14.75
C SER A 25 -20.74 -5.98 -15.65
N VAL A 26 -21.21 -5.68 -16.87
CA VAL A 26 -20.54 -4.73 -17.78
C VAL A 26 -20.52 -3.32 -17.18
N ALA A 27 -21.64 -2.87 -16.62
CA ALA A 27 -21.73 -1.55 -15.98
C ALA A 27 -20.82 -1.45 -14.74
N GLN A 28 -20.72 -2.51 -13.94
CA GLN A 28 -19.81 -2.59 -12.79
C GLN A 28 -18.35 -2.53 -13.25
N LEU A 29 -17.95 -3.33 -14.24
CA LEU A 29 -16.59 -3.31 -14.77
C LEU A 29 -16.19 -1.93 -15.31
N ARG A 30 -17.07 -1.27 -16.07
CA ARG A 30 -16.80 0.07 -16.61
C ARG A 30 -16.67 1.15 -15.54
N ARG A 31 -17.49 1.08 -14.49
CA ARG A 31 -17.48 2.08 -13.41
C ARG A 31 -16.32 1.90 -12.44
N GLY A 32 -16.07 0.66 -12.00
CA GLY A 32 -15.12 0.39 -10.93
C GLY A 32 -13.78 -0.16 -11.38
N PHE A 33 -13.69 -0.78 -12.56
CA PHE A 33 -12.52 -1.58 -12.96
C PHE A 33 -11.90 -1.13 -14.28
N GLY A 34 -12.21 0.07 -14.79
CA GLY A 34 -11.67 0.56 -16.07
C GLY A 34 -10.14 0.68 -16.12
N ALA A 35 -9.48 0.85 -14.96
CA ALA A 35 -8.02 0.81 -14.85
C ALA A 35 -7.45 -0.63 -14.91
N VAL A 36 -8.25 -1.63 -14.54
CA VAL A 36 -7.87 -3.04 -14.43
C VAL A 36 -8.18 -3.82 -15.71
N LEU A 37 -9.38 -3.62 -16.26
CA LEU A 37 -9.91 -4.32 -17.42
C LEU A 37 -10.43 -3.32 -18.45
N THR A 38 -9.92 -3.44 -19.68
CA THR A 38 -10.47 -2.73 -20.85
C THR A 38 -11.48 -3.62 -21.56
N LEU A 39 -12.70 -3.12 -21.73
CA LEU A 39 -13.79 -3.84 -22.39
C LEU A 39 -13.99 -3.31 -23.81
N ARG A 40 -13.92 -4.18 -24.81
CA ARG A 40 -14.26 -3.89 -26.21
C ARG A 40 -15.42 -4.78 -26.66
N PRO A 41 -16.40 -4.26 -27.42
CA PRO A 41 -17.46 -5.11 -27.99
C PRO A 41 -16.86 -6.16 -28.94
N GLY A 42 -17.22 -7.43 -28.74
CA GLY A 42 -16.92 -8.53 -29.64
C GLY A 42 -18.09 -8.85 -30.58
N PRO A 43 -17.98 -9.90 -31.41
CA PRO A 43 -19.09 -10.36 -32.25
C PRO A 43 -20.30 -10.84 -31.40
N GLY A 44 -21.51 -10.47 -31.79
CA GLY A 44 -22.73 -10.84 -31.05
C GLY A 44 -22.85 -10.13 -29.70
N GLU A 45 -23.45 -10.78 -28.71
CA GLU A 45 -23.57 -10.27 -27.33
C GLU A 45 -22.34 -10.65 -26.48
N THR A 46 -21.14 -10.45 -27.02
CA THR A 46 -19.89 -10.81 -26.35
C THR A 46 -18.94 -9.63 -26.19
N TRP A 47 -17.97 -9.79 -25.29
CA TRP A 47 -16.96 -8.79 -24.97
C TRP A 47 -15.56 -9.37 -25.11
N ASP A 48 -14.66 -8.57 -25.66
CA ASP A 48 -13.22 -8.78 -25.59
C ASP A 48 -12.69 -7.99 -24.39
N ILE A 49 -12.06 -8.71 -23.46
CA ILE A 49 -11.63 -8.18 -22.18
C ILE A 49 -10.11 -8.27 -22.10
N THR A 50 -9.45 -7.12 -22.03
CA THR A 50 -7.99 -7.00 -21.92
C THR A 50 -7.59 -6.59 -20.50
N ALA A 51 -6.73 -7.38 -19.85
CA ALA A 51 -6.14 -7.02 -18.56
C ALA A 51 -5.07 -5.93 -18.70
N SER A 52 -4.83 -5.15 -17.65
CA SER A 52 -3.73 -4.18 -17.57
C SER A 52 -2.60 -4.70 -16.66
N SER A 53 -1.89 -3.81 -15.95
CA SER A 53 -0.83 -4.11 -14.98
C SER A 53 -1.34 -4.50 -13.58
N TYR A 54 -2.65 -4.69 -13.44
CA TYR A 54 -3.26 -5.06 -12.18
C TYR A 54 -3.44 -6.58 -12.12
N VAL A 55 -3.13 -7.18 -10.98
CA VAL A 55 -3.24 -8.64 -10.77
C VAL A 55 -4.13 -8.94 -9.58
N GLY A 56 -4.89 -10.02 -9.61
CA GLY A 56 -5.89 -10.26 -8.57
C GLY A 56 -7.13 -10.98 -9.03
N CYS A 57 -8.15 -10.91 -8.20
CA CYS A 57 -9.46 -11.49 -8.45
C CYS A 57 -10.55 -10.41 -8.46
N ILE A 58 -11.43 -10.45 -9.47
CA ILE A 58 -12.68 -9.68 -9.51
C ILE A 58 -13.82 -10.69 -9.53
N GLU A 59 -14.65 -10.68 -8.49
CA GLU A 59 -15.83 -11.53 -8.40
C GLU A 59 -17.10 -10.71 -8.68
N LEU A 60 -17.74 -10.97 -9.81
CA LEU A 60 -19.05 -10.41 -10.21
C LEU A 60 -20.18 -11.39 -9.86
N SER A 61 -21.42 -11.05 -10.20
CA SER A 61 -22.58 -11.94 -9.98
C SER A 61 -22.59 -13.18 -10.88
N ASP A 62 -22.06 -13.08 -12.11
CA ASP A 62 -22.10 -14.09 -13.17
C ASP A 62 -20.71 -14.52 -13.68
N ALA A 63 -19.64 -13.83 -13.29
CA ALA A 63 -18.28 -14.11 -13.73
C ALA A 63 -17.24 -13.88 -12.62
N ILE A 64 -16.10 -14.56 -12.74
CA ILE A 64 -14.89 -14.33 -11.94
C ILE A 64 -13.74 -14.08 -12.91
N PHE A 65 -13.05 -12.95 -12.75
CA PHE A 65 -11.82 -12.67 -13.49
C PHE A 65 -10.63 -12.85 -12.56
N HIS A 66 -9.71 -13.72 -12.94
CA HIS A 66 -8.45 -13.94 -12.24
C HIS A 66 -7.30 -13.51 -13.12
N ILE A 67 -6.66 -12.40 -12.76
CA ILE A 67 -5.54 -11.81 -13.49
C ILE A 67 -4.24 -12.18 -12.79
N ARG A 68 -3.32 -12.82 -13.51
CA ARG A 68 -2.07 -13.35 -12.97
C ARG A 68 -0.87 -12.49 -13.35
N PRO A 69 0.07 -12.25 -12.41
CA PRO A 69 1.35 -11.62 -12.70
C PRO A 69 2.20 -12.46 -13.66
N LYS A 70 3.12 -11.79 -14.35
CA LYS A 70 4.22 -12.39 -15.11
C LYS A 70 5.41 -12.82 -14.22
N LEU A 71 5.17 -13.07 -12.94
CA LEU A 71 6.18 -13.36 -11.92
C LEU A 71 5.88 -14.69 -11.22
N ALA A 72 6.93 -15.35 -10.76
CA ALA A 72 6.80 -16.45 -9.82
C ALA A 72 6.23 -15.98 -8.46
N VAL A 73 5.54 -16.87 -7.76
CA VAL A 73 4.97 -16.61 -6.42
C VAL A 73 6.03 -16.15 -5.42
N GLY A 74 7.25 -16.70 -5.50
CA GLY A 74 8.36 -16.34 -4.62
C GLY A 74 8.79 -14.88 -4.79
N THR A 75 8.94 -14.43 -6.03
CA THR A 75 9.30 -13.04 -6.35
C THR A 75 8.19 -12.07 -5.94
N LEU A 76 6.94 -12.39 -6.27
CA LEU A 76 5.79 -11.55 -5.88
C LEU A 76 5.70 -11.41 -4.36
N TRP A 77 5.90 -12.53 -3.64
CA TRP A 77 5.94 -12.53 -2.19
C TRP A 77 7.07 -11.66 -1.63
N GLU A 78 8.27 -11.80 -2.17
CA GLU A 78 9.41 -10.99 -1.76
C GLU A 78 9.11 -9.49 -1.94
N TRP A 79 8.59 -9.10 -3.09
CA TRP A 79 8.23 -7.71 -3.36
C TRP A 79 7.18 -7.19 -2.39
N LEU A 80 6.13 -7.98 -2.09
CA LEU A 80 5.14 -7.64 -1.08
C LEU A 80 5.76 -7.44 0.32
N THR A 81 6.64 -8.35 0.74
CA THR A 81 7.28 -8.26 2.06
C THR A 81 8.18 -7.04 2.21
N TRP A 82 8.87 -6.64 1.15
CA TRP A 82 9.70 -5.45 1.12
C TRP A 82 8.87 -4.16 1.00
N ALA A 83 7.94 -4.10 0.05
CA ALA A 83 7.13 -2.91 -0.22
C ALA A 83 6.28 -2.47 0.98
N TYR A 84 5.77 -3.44 1.75
CA TYR A 84 4.89 -3.20 2.90
C TYR A 84 5.56 -3.46 4.26
N ASP A 85 6.87 -3.74 4.29
CA ASP A 85 7.64 -4.05 5.52
C ASP A 85 6.99 -5.15 6.39
N ILE A 86 6.53 -6.22 5.73
CA ILE A 86 5.88 -7.36 6.38
C ILE A 86 6.96 -8.35 6.85
N SER A 87 7.83 -7.87 7.73
CA SER A 87 8.98 -8.60 8.22
C SER A 87 8.64 -9.93 8.92
N SER A 88 7.44 -10.05 9.51
CA SER A 88 6.95 -11.30 10.15
C SER A 88 6.77 -12.45 9.15
N LEU A 89 6.84 -12.14 7.85
CA LEU A 89 6.52 -13.02 6.74
C LEU A 89 7.72 -13.32 5.81
N ARG A 90 8.92 -12.83 6.14
CA ARG A 90 10.12 -12.91 5.28
C ARG A 90 10.61 -14.32 4.94
N PHE A 91 10.16 -15.36 5.65
CA PHE A 91 10.77 -16.69 5.56
C PHE A 91 10.04 -17.69 4.66
N ARG A 92 8.74 -17.51 4.38
CA ARG A 92 8.03 -18.33 3.39
C ARG A 92 6.69 -17.69 3.00
N PRO A 93 6.30 -17.71 1.70
CA PRO A 93 4.94 -17.42 1.33
C PRO A 93 3.98 -18.36 2.08
N PRO A 94 2.85 -17.87 2.60
CA PRO A 94 1.86 -18.69 3.29
C PRO A 94 1.07 -19.57 2.33
N VAL A 95 1.29 -19.38 1.03
CA VAL A 95 0.59 -20.01 -0.08
C VAL A 95 1.60 -20.58 -1.05
N THR A 96 1.20 -21.60 -1.79
CA THR A 96 2.10 -22.36 -2.66
C THR A 96 2.01 -21.94 -4.13
N SER A 97 0.98 -21.18 -4.48
CA SER A 97 0.73 -20.73 -5.84
C SER A 97 0.40 -19.24 -5.93
N VAL A 98 0.65 -18.66 -7.09
CA VAL A 98 0.22 -17.30 -7.45
C VAL A 98 -1.31 -17.19 -7.36
N ASP A 99 -2.03 -18.27 -7.67
CA ASP A 99 -3.48 -18.29 -7.64
C ASP A 99 -4.04 -18.11 -6.23
N GLU A 100 -3.45 -18.79 -5.25
CA GLU A 100 -3.83 -18.63 -3.85
C GLU A 100 -3.46 -17.24 -3.33
N LEU A 101 -2.31 -16.70 -3.75
CA LEU A 101 -1.81 -15.39 -3.30
C LEU A 101 -2.69 -14.23 -3.81
N THR A 102 -3.12 -14.31 -5.07
CA THR A 102 -3.86 -13.23 -5.76
C THR A 102 -5.37 -13.49 -5.85
N GLY A 103 -5.80 -14.73 -5.64
CA GLY A 103 -7.19 -15.16 -5.82
C GLY A 103 -8.12 -14.82 -4.66
N ASN A 104 -7.60 -14.55 -3.46
CA ASN A 104 -8.38 -14.13 -2.30
C ASN A 104 -7.53 -13.41 -1.25
N SER A 105 -8.20 -12.74 -0.31
CA SER A 105 -7.58 -11.97 0.77
C SER A 105 -7.42 -12.74 2.09
N GLU A 106 -7.82 -14.01 2.16
CA GLU A 106 -7.93 -14.73 3.45
C GLU A 106 -6.59 -14.90 4.15
N TRP A 107 -5.53 -15.24 3.39
CA TRP A 107 -4.19 -15.36 3.95
C TRP A 107 -3.79 -14.06 4.65
N LEU A 108 -4.03 -12.92 4.01
CA LEU A 108 -3.67 -11.60 4.52
C LEU A 108 -4.43 -11.27 5.80
N VAL A 109 -5.74 -11.56 5.80
CA VAL A 109 -6.61 -11.32 6.96
C VAL A 109 -6.22 -12.23 8.13
N LEU A 110 -5.85 -13.50 7.88
CA LEU A 110 -5.37 -14.42 8.92
C LEU A 110 -4.07 -13.94 9.58
N PHE A 111 -3.11 -13.43 8.80
CA PHE A 111 -1.90 -12.81 9.37
C PHE A 111 -2.23 -11.56 10.16
N PHE A 112 -3.13 -10.71 9.65
CA PHE A 112 -3.56 -9.52 10.36
C PHE A 112 -4.20 -9.86 11.72
N ILE A 113 -5.11 -10.83 11.75
CA ILE A 113 -5.73 -11.35 12.99
C ILE A 113 -4.65 -11.82 13.99
N LYS A 114 -3.65 -12.57 13.52
CA LYS A 114 -2.55 -13.05 14.37
C LYS A 114 -1.74 -11.90 14.99
N GLU A 115 -1.44 -10.85 14.21
CA GLU A 115 -0.74 -9.68 14.72
C GLU A 115 -1.61 -8.89 15.71
N CYS A 116 -2.91 -8.71 15.43
CA CYS A 116 -3.86 -8.08 16.35
C CYS A 116 -3.97 -8.82 17.69
N PHE A 117 -4.03 -10.16 17.70
CA PHE A 117 -3.96 -10.94 18.94
C PHE A 117 -2.63 -10.78 19.68
N THR A 118 -1.53 -10.64 18.94
CA THR A 118 -0.21 -10.42 19.54
C THR A 118 -0.14 -9.04 20.22
N ILE A 119 -0.70 -8.01 19.60
CA ILE A 119 -0.83 -6.67 20.19
C ILE A 119 -1.72 -6.72 21.42
N TRP A 120 -2.91 -7.34 21.34
CA TRP A 120 -3.82 -7.46 22.47
C TRP A 120 -3.19 -8.18 23.66
N ARG A 121 -2.50 -9.31 23.45
CA ARG A 121 -1.80 -10.06 24.51
C ARG A 121 -0.70 -9.26 25.19
N LYS A 122 0.00 -8.40 24.45
CA LYS A 122 1.04 -7.51 24.99
C LYS A 122 0.45 -6.26 25.67
N GLY A 123 -0.86 -6.04 25.52
CA GLY A 123 -1.56 -4.85 25.98
C GLY A 123 -1.69 -3.81 24.87
N LEU A 124 -2.92 -3.33 24.68
CA LEU A 124 -3.18 -2.18 23.83
C LEU A 124 -2.49 -0.94 24.41
N ARG A 125 -1.92 -0.12 23.52
CA ARG A 125 -1.30 1.15 23.88
C ARG A 125 -2.32 2.03 24.60
N THR A 126 -1.95 2.45 25.80
CA THR A 126 -2.69 3.43 26.58
C THR A 126 -2.06 4.80 26.34
N GLU A 127 -2.90 5.74 25.93
CA GLU A 127 -2.60 7.16 25.89
C GLU A 127 -3.27 7.83 27.10
N TYR A 128 -2.93 9.10 27.31
CA TYR A 128 -3.43 9.89 28.42
C TYR A 128 -4.13 11.10 27.86
N GLU A 129 -5.42 11.22 28.15
CA GLU A 129 -6.22 12.37 27.77
C GLU A 129 -6.42 13.27 28.98
N GLN A 130 -6.03 14.54 28.85
CA GLN A 130 -6.24 15.52 29.90
C GLN A 130 -7.73 15.85 29.99
N GLN A 131 -8.33 15.58 31.13
CA GLN A 131 -9.72 15.89 31.41
C GLN A 131 -9.82 17.00 32.46
N GLU A 132 -10.72 17.96 32.25
CA GLU A 132 -11.14 18.91 33.26
C GLU A 132 -12.53 18.50 33.77
N GLN A 133 -12.66 18.19 35.05
CA GLN A 133 -13.93 17.77 35.65
C GLN A 133 -14.15 18.43 37.00
N THR A 134 -15.41 18.68 37.33
CA THR A 134 -15.83 19.11 38.66
C THR A 134 -16.10 17.89 39.53
N LEU A 135 -15.37 17.76 40.64
CA LEU A 135 -15.34 16.57 41.50
C LEU A 135 -15.56 16.94 42.97
N ASP A 136 -16.11 16.03 43.76
CA ASP A 136 -16.28 16.21 45.22
C ASP A 136 -14.96 16.08 45.99
N LYS A 137 -13.90 15.59 45.33
CA LYS A 137 -12.55 15.41 45.87
C LYS A 137 -11.51 15.88 44.86
N ILE A 138 -10.36 16.31 45.35
CA ILE A 138 -9.23 16.73 44.51
C ILE A 138 -8.63 15.49 43.83
N ARG A 139 -8.50 15.54 42.50
CA ARG A 139 -7.82 14.53 41.68
C ARG A 139 -6.91 15.23 40.68
N GLY A 140 -5.62 14.89 40.64
CA GLY A 140 -4.67 15.58 39.77
C GLY A 140 -4.46 17.05 40.21
N GLN A 141 -4.47 17.98 39.26
CA GLN A 141 -4.20 19.40 39.50
C GLN A 141 -5.50 20.18 39.77
N LEU A 142 -5.57 20.85 40.91
CA LEU A 142 -6.69 21.73 41.25
C LEU A 142 -6.65 23.03 40.43
N ARG A 143 -7.76 23.36 39.77
CA ARG A 143 -7.99 24.64 39.11
C ARG A 143 -8.58 25.63 40.11
N VAL A 144 -7.69 26.36 40.78
CA VAL A 144 -8.04 27.24 41.92
C VAL A 144 -9.07 28.30 41.53
N ALA A 145 -8.83 29.08 40.48
CA ALA A 145 -9.75 30.15 40.09
C ALA A 145 -11.17 29.64 39.71
N PRO A 146 -11.33 28.62 38.84
CA PRO A 146 -12.65 28.03 38.58
C PRO A 146 -13.33 27.42 39.81
N THR A 147 -12.55 26.80 40.72
CA THR A 147 -13.08 26.24 41.97
C THR A 147 -13.63 27.33 42.88
N LEU A 148 -12.87 28.39 43.13
CA LEU A 148 -13.31 29.52 43.96
C LEU A 148 -14.55 30.20 43.37
N GLN A 149 -14.63 30.35 42.04
CA GLN A 149 -15.82 30.89 41.37
C GLN A 149 -17.08 30.06 41.60
N ARG A 150 -16.97 28.72 41.65
CA ARG A 150 -18.09 27.84 41.99
C ARG A 150 -18.47 27.92 43.46
N TRP A 151 -17.48 27.99 44.36
CA TRP A 151 -17.73 28.13 45.79
C TRP A 151 -18.46 29.44 46.14
N MET A 152 -18.15 30.54 45.43
CA MET A 152 -18.91 31.79 45.56
C MET A 152 -20.40 31.64 45.17
N LYS A 153 -20.74 30.66 44.33
CA LYS A 153 -22.12 30.29 43.97
C LYS A 153 -22.69 29.18 44.86
N GLN A 154 -22.07 28.92 46.02
CA GLN A 154 -22.42 27.86 46.98
C GLN A 154 -22.35 26.44 46.41
N GLU A 155 -21.59 26.23 45.33
CA GLU A 155 -21.35 24.90 44.76
C GLU A 155 -19.97 24.38 45.19
N TYR A 156 -19.91 23.71 46.35
CA TYR A 156 -18.67 23.28 47.00
C TYR A 156 -18.04 22.03 46.38
N ARG A 157 -17.64 22.12 45.11
CA ARG A 157 -16.90 21.09 44.38
C ARG A 157 -15.60 21.64 43.81
N PHE A 158 -14.64 20.76 43.54
CA PHE A 158 -13.31 21.10 43.04
C PHE A 158 -13.27 20.95 41.52
N VAL A 159 -12.86 22.00 40.80
CA VAL A 159 -12.55 21.89 39.38
C VAL A 159 -11.12 21.35 39.26
N CYS A 160 -10.97 20.17 38.69
CA CYS A 160 -9.70 19.44 38.64
C CYS A 160 -9.33 19.11 37.20
N THR A 161 -8.06 19.30 36.84
CA THR A 161 -7.47 18.78 35.61
C THR A 161 -6.61 17.56 35.92
N TYR A 162 -6.88 16.43 35.29
CA TYR A 162 -6.12 15.19 35.47
C TYR A 162 -6.06 14.38 34.19
N ASP A 163 -5.07 13.50 34.08
CA ASP A 163 -4.90 12.63 32.93
C ASP A 163 -5.65 11.32 33.16
N GLU A 164 -6.67 11.04 32.33
CA GLU A 164 -7.36 9.75 32.32
C GLU A 164 -6.70 8.83 31.29
N PRO A 165 -6.32 7.59 31.67
CA PRO A 165 -5.80 6.62 30.72
C PRO A 165 -6.91 6.18 29.75
N THR A 166 -6.63 6.27 28.45
CA THR A 166 -7.52 5.82 27.38
C THR A 166 -6.77 4.93 26.38
N ARG A 167 -7.45 3.98 25.75
CA ARG A 167 -6.90 3.18 24.64
C ARG A 167 -7.48 3.60 23.31
N GLN A 168 -8.08 4.78 23.24
CA GLN A 168 -8.60 5.42 22.04
C GLN A 168 -7.50 6.04 21.14
N GLY A 169 -6.25 5.61 21.28
CA GLY A 169 -5.13 6.05 20.45
C GLY A 169 -5.32 5.69 18.98
N LYS A 170 -4.70 6.48 18.09
CA LYS A 170 -4.89 6.36 16.63
C LYS A 170 -4.62 4.94 16.10
N GLU A 171 -3.62 4.25 16.62
CA GLU A 171 -3.27 2.90 16.19
C GLU A 171 -4.39 1.91 16.52
N ASN A 172 -4.94 1.95 17.75
CA ASN A 172 -6.02 1.06 18.16
C ASN A 172 -7.29 1.33 17.35
N LYS A 173 -7.62 2.61 17.13
CA LYS A 173 -8.77 3.05 16.33
C LYS A 173 -8.71 2.56 14.89
N LEU A 174 -7.56 2.70 14.22
CA LEU A 174 -7.40 2.25 12.84
C LEU A 174 -7.42 0.72 12.73
N LEU A 175 -6.77 -0.01 13.65
CA LEU A 175 -6.87 -1.48 13.68
C LEU A 175 -8.31 -1.93 13.89
N TYR A 176 -9.05 -1.30 14.82
CA TYR A 176 -10.46 -1.60 15.06
C TYR A 176 -11.32 -1.34 13.82
N ALA A 177 -11.13 -0.19 13.16
CA ALA A 177 -11.84 0.14 11.94
C ALA A 177 -11.52 -0.84 10.80
N GLY A 178 -10.26 -1.26 10.66
CA GLY A 178 -9.82 -2.30 9.73
C GLY A 178 -10.49 -3.65 9.99
N MET A 179 -10.51 -4.11 11.24
CA MET A 179 -11.21 -5.33 11.65
C MET A 179 -12.71 -5.27 11.32
N ARG A 180 -13.33 -4.12 11.57
CA ARG A 180 -14.76 -3.90 11.26
C ARG A 180 -15.03 -3.98 9.76
N HIS A 181 -14.16 -3.38 8.94
CA HIS A 181 -14.27 -3.46 7.48
C HIS A 181 -14.09 -4.90 6.98
N MET A 182 -13.07 -5.61 7.48
CA MET A 182 -12.85 -7.03 7.15
C MET A 182 -14.05 -7.89 7.54
N ALA A 183 -14.66 -7.65 8.70
CA ALA A 183 -15.82 -8.44 9.17
C ALA A 183 -17.08 -8.29 8.29
N GLN A 184 -17.15 -7.25 7.45
CA GLN A 184 -18.25 -7.04 6.49
C GLN A 184 -18.08 -7.84 5.19
N LYS A 185 -16.92 -8.48 4.99
CA LYS A 185 -16.58 -9.26 3.79
C LYS A 185 -17.00 -10.72 3.91
N ARG A 186 -17.10 -11.38 2.76
CA ARG A 186 -17.37 -12.82 2.68
C ARG A 186 -16.06 -13.57 2.57
N TYR A 187 -15.90 -14.57 3.44
CA TYR A 187 -14.76 -15.47 3.45
C TYR A 187 -15.27 -16.91 3.31
N ARG A 188 -14.51 -17.74 2.59
CA ARG A 188 -14.68 -19.19 2.51
C ARG A 188 -14.34 -19.83 3.85
N ASN A 189 -13.29 -19.36 4.52
CA ASN A 189 -12.97 -19.78 5.87
C ASN A 189 -13.84 -19.06 6.91
N GLY A 190 -14.84 -19.77 7.46
CA GLY A 190 -15.72 -19.26 8.51
C GLY A 190 -15.05 -18.92 9.84
N GLU A 191 -13.81 -19.37 10.08
CA GLU A 191 -13.03 -18.97 11.26
C GLU A 191 -12.62 -17.49 11.21
N ILE A 192 -12.38 -16.94 10.02
CA ILE A 192 -11.92 -15.55 9.84
C ILE A 192 -12.92 -14.59 10.47
N ARG A 193 -14.20 -14.72 10.11
CA ARG A 193 -15.25 -13.86 10.67
C ARG A 193 -15.37 -14.01 12.19
N ARG A 194 -15.31 -15.24 12.68
CA ARG A 194 -15.40 -15.54 14.13
C ARG A 194 -14.28 -14.88 14.92
N GLU A 195 -13.05 -14.95 14.41
CA GLU A 195 -11.88 -14.37 15.07
C GLU A 195 -11.85 -12.85 14.96
N LEU A 196 -12.32 -12.26 13.85
CA LEU A 196 -12.51 -10.80 13.73
C LEU A 196 -13.54 -10.29 14.75
N GLU A 197 -14.71 -10.92 14.83
CA GLU A 197 -15.76 -10.56 15.79
C GLU A 197 -15.28 -10.71 17.24
N ARG A 198 -14.47 -11.74 17.52
CA ARG A 198 -13.82 -11.91 18.82
C ARG A 198 -12.83 -10.77 19.12
N LEU A 199 -11.96 -10.42 18.18
CA LEU A 199 -11.02 -9.31 18.36
C LEU A 199 -11.72 -7.97 18.57
N LEU A 200 -12.80 -7.70 17.84
CA LEU A 200 -13.62 -6.49 18.02
C LEU A 200 -14.13 -6.39 19.47
N ARG A 201 -14.70 -7.47 20.01
CA ARG A 201 -15.15 -7.52 21.41
C ARG A 201 -14.00 -7.34 22.41
N LEU A 202 -12.82 -7.90 22.12
CA LEU A 202 -11.64 -7.76 22.97
C LEU A 202 -11.06 -6.34 22.97
N PHE A 203 -11.19 -5.61 21.87
CA PHE A 203 -10.77 -4.21 21.80
C PHE A 203 -11.78 -3.31 22.53
N GLU A 204 -13.07 -3.61 22.45
CA GLU A 204 -14.13 -2.89 23.18
C GLU A 204 -14.10 -3.13 24.69
N SER A 205 -13.90 -4.38 25.14
CA SER A 205 -13.99 -4.73 26.57
C SER A 205 -12.92 -4.08 27.45
N VAL A 206 -11.88 -3.53 26.82
CA VAL A 206 -10.71 -2.96 27.49
C VAL A 206 -10.82 -1.42 27.58
N GLU A 207 -11.81 -0.80 26.94
CA GLU A 207 -12.09 0.63 27.05
C GLU A 207 -13.31 0.89 27.95
N LYS A 208 -13.31 1.98 28.72
CA LYS A 208 -14.49 2.42 29.49
C LYS A 208 -15.52 3.06 28.54
N GLY A 209 -16.03 2.30 27.58
CA GLY A 209 -16.92 2.78 26.52
C GLY A 209 -16.75 2.00 25.22
N GLN A 210 -17.48 2.38 24.17
CA GLN A 210 -17.26 1.81 22.85
C GLN A 210 -16.01 2.44 22.22
N MET A 211 -15.20 1.64 21.53
CA MET A 211 -14.07 2.15 20.75
C MET A 211 -14.61 3.13 19.71
N ASP A 212 -14.15 4.37 19.70
CA ASP A 212 -14.61 5.32 18.69
C ASP A 212 -14.03 4.83 17.36
N THR A 213 -14.91 4.45 16.44
CA THR A 213 -14.47 4.14 15.10
C THR A 213 -14.34 5.48 14.37
N PRO A 214 -13.14 5.89 13.93
CA PRO A 214 -13.04 7.05 13.07
C PRO A 214 -13.90 6.79 11.83
N ALA A 215 -14.55 7.83 11.32
CA ALA A 215 -15.10 7.76 9.98
C ALA A 215 -13.91 7.44 9.05
N LEU A 216 -13.87 6.21 8.53
CA LEU A 216 -12.82 5.83 7.59
C LEU A 216 -12.98 6.73 6.35
N PRO A 217 -11.88 7.32 5.86
CA PRO A 217 -11.92 8.03 4.59
C PRO A 217 -12.51 7.17 3.48
N VAL A 218 -13.10 7.83 2.47
CA VAL A 218 -13.85 7.15 1.41
C VAL A 218 -12.93 6.33 0.51
N SER A 219 -11.69 6.78 0.30
CA SER A 219 -10.71 6.09 -0.56
C SER A 219 -9.67 5.29 0.24
N ALA A 220 -9.20 4.18 -0.34
CA ALA A 220 -8.12 3.38 0.23
C ALA A 220 -6.81 4.19 0.34
N SER A 221 -6.53 5.06 -0.63
CA SER A 221 -5.37 5.95 -0.59
C SER A 221 -5.37 6.86 0.64
N GLU A 222 -6.50 7.46 1.00
CA GLU A 222 -6.62 8.29 2.20
C GLU A 222 -6.49 7.47 3.48
N GLN A 223 -7.09 6.27 3.53
CA GLN A 223 -6.95 5.35 4.66
C GLN A 223 -5.48 4.97 4.91
N VAL A 224 -4.74 4.65 3.84
CA VAL A 224 -3.30 4.36 3.89
C VAL A 224 -2.51 5.60 4.31
N ALA A 225 -2.90 6.79 3.87
CA ALA A 225 -2.28 8.04 4.30
C ALA A 225 -2.46 8.29 5.81
N GLU A 226 -3.62 7.94 6.41
CA GLU A 226 -3.79 7.99 7.86
C GLU A 226 -2.85 7.03 8.60
N LEU A 227 -2.61 5.83 8.08
CA LEU A 227 -1.63 4.90 8.65
C LEU A 227 -0.21 5.49 8.58
N ALA A 228 0.14 6.13 7.45
CA ALA A 228 1.45 6.75 7.27
C ALA A 228 1.72 7.91 8.23
N ARG A 229 0.67 8.56 8.77
CA ARG A 229 0.78 9.61 9.79
C ARG A 229 1.11 9.08 11.19
N ILE A 230 0.99 7.77 11.43
CA ILE A 230 1.38 7.17 12.70
C ILE A 230 2.90 7.16 12.79
N ARG A 231 3.44 7.99 13.70
CA ARG A 231 4.87 7.99 13.99
C ARG A 231 5.25 6.72 14.75
N ILE A 232 6.09 5.89 14.15
CA ILE A 232 6.65 4.72 14.83
C ILE A 232 7.69 5.15 15.85
N THR A 233 7.50 4.71 17.09
CA THR A 233 8.36 4.93 18.25
C THR A 233 8.60 3.60 18.97
N ARG A 234 9.44 3.60 20.00
CA ARG A 234 9.63 2.42 20.86
C ARG A 234 8.32 1.94 21.50
N LEU A 235 7.35 2.83 21.73
CA LEU A 235 6.10 2.55 22.44
C LEU A 235 5.05 1.84 21.57
N ASN A 236 5.09 2.02 20.25
CA ASN A 236 4.11 1.43 19.33
C ASN A 236 4.76 0.52 18.26
N ARG A 237 6.05 0.17 18.41
CA ARG A 237 6.76 -0.70 17.47
C ARG A 237 6.06 -2.05 17.23
N GLN A 238 5.33 -2.56 18.22
CA GLN A 238 4.55 -3.80 18.09
C GLN A 238 3.38 -3.70 17.10
N TYR A 239 2.95 -2.49 16.74
CA TYR A 239 1.85 -2.26 15.80
C TYR A 239 2.27 -2.32 14.34
N VAL A 240 3.57 -2.15 14.05
CA VAL A 240 4.09 -1.99 12.67
C VAL A 240 3.56 -3.08 11.74
N GLN A 241 3.64 -4.35 12.15
CA GLN A 241 3.21 -5.46 11.30
C GLN A 241 1.70 -5.45 11.04
N ALA A 242 0.87 -5.20 12.06
CA ALA A 242 -0.58 -5.11 11.87
C ALA A 242 -0.97 -3.92 10.98
N LEU A 243 -0.32 -2.76 11.16
CA LEU A 243 -0.58 -1.56 10.35
C LEU A 243 -0.13 -1.76 8.89
N SER A 244 1.00 -2.43 8.67
CA SER A 244 1.49 -2.81 7.33
C SER A 244 0.52 -3.74 6.61
N LEU A 245 0.04 -4.78 7.29
CA LEU A 245 -0.93 -5.73 6.74
C LEU A 245 -2.28 -5.04 6.44
N LEU A 246 -2.69 -4.10 7.30
CA LEU A 246 -3.89 -3.30 7.08
C LEU A 246 -3.76 -2.38 5.86
N ALA A 247 -2.60 -1.73 5.69
CA ALA A 247 -2.31 -0.90 4.53
C ALA A 247 -2.38 -1.72 3.22
N LEU A 248 -1.75 -2.91 3.21
CA LEU A 248 -1.84 -3.80 2.06
C LEU A 248 -3.27 -4.25 1.78
N TYR A 249 -4.03 -4.60 2.82
CA TYR A 249 -5.41 -5.02 2.68
C TYR A 249 -6.27 -3.93 2.06
N TRP A 250 -6.22 -2.71 2.58
CA TRP A 250 -6.99 -1.59 2.03
C TRP A 250 -6.62 -1.28 0.59
N LYS A 251 -5.32 -1.30 0.25
CA LYS A 251 -4.86 -1.18 -1.12
C LYS A 251 -5.43 -2.25 -2.03
N MET A 252 -5.41 -3.50 -1.59
CA MET A 252 -5.88 -4.59 -2.44
C MET A 252 -7.41 -4.63 -2.57
N THR A 253 -8.15 -4.03 -1.64
CA THR A 253 -9.62 -3.93 -1.69
C THR A 253 -10.12 -2.59 -2.23
N GLU A 254 -9.26 -1.73 -2.77
CA GLU A 254 -9.62 -0.37 -3.22
C GLU A 254 -10.74 -0.36 -4.27
N PHE A 255 -10.76 -1.35 -5.15
CA PHE A 255 -11.77 -1.50 -6.20
C PHE A 255 -13.01 -2.28 -5.77
N SER A 256 -13.12 -2.67 -4.49
CA SER A 256 -14.31 -3.39 -4.02
C SER A 256 -15.49 -2.43 -3.96
N MET A 257 -16.59 -2.79 -4.62
CA MET A 257 -17.79 -1.95 -4.67
C MET A 257 -18.94 -2.59 -3.89
N TYR A 258 -19.66 -1.73 -3.15
CA TYR A 258 -20.96 -2.03 -2.55
C TYR A 258 -22.02 -1.19 -3.27
N GLU A 259 -22.88 -1.81 -4.07
CA GLU A 259 -24.03 -1.12 -4.68
C GLU A 259 -25.32 -1.88 -4.38
N GLY A 260 -26.16 -1.30 -3.51
CA GLY A 260 -27.35 -1.97 -2.98
C GLY A 260 -26.99 -3.26 -2.23
N ASN A 261 -27.51 -4.39 -2.70
CA ASN A 261 -27.27 -5.73 -2.15
C ASN A 261 -26.20 -6.54 -2.91
N VAL A 262 -25.58 -5.98 -3.95
CA VAL A 262 -24.59 -6.70 -4.78
C VAL A 262 -23.18 -6.29 -4.34
N LEU A 263 -22.47 -7.28 -3.80
CA LEU A 263 -21.07 -7.16 -3.41
C LEU A 263 -20.19 -7.63 -4.57
N CYS A 264 -19.41 -6.72 -5.15
CA CYS A 264 -18.28 -7.10 -5.98
C CYS A 264 -17.05 -7.13 -5.06
N ASP A 265 -16.71 -8.34 -4.60
CA ASP A 265 -15.48 -8.54 -3.83
C ASP A 265 -14.32 -8.65 -4.81
N SER A 266 -13.41 -7.70 -4.69
CA SER A 266 -12.20 -7.65 -5.50
C SER A 266 -10.97 -7.55 -4.61
N PHE A 267 -9.93 -8.25 -5.03
CA PHE A 267 -8.64 -8.26 -4.37
C PHE A 267 -7.58 -8.10 -5.45
N ILE A 268 -7.15 -6.85 -5.67
CA ILE A 268 -6.38 -6.45 -6.83
C ILE A 268 -5.16 -5.64 -6.40
N LEU A 269 -4.00 -5.98 -6.95
CA LEU A 269 -2.74 -5.32 -6.71
C LEU A 269 -2.26 -4.61 -7.97
N ASP A 270 -1.88 -3.34 -7.83
CA ASP A 270 -1.18 -2.61 -8.89
C ASP A 270 0.29 -3.04 -8.92
N MET A 271 0.71 -3.69 -10.01
CA MET A 271 2.09 -4.16 -10.14
C MET A 271 3.09 -3.03 -10.41
N ASN A 272 2.67 -1.89 -10.96
CA ASN A 272 3.54 -0.73 -11.08
C ASN A 272 3.83 -0.16 -9.70
N GLU A 273 2.78 0.11 -8.91
CA GLU A 273 2.93 0.64 -7.54
C GLU A 273 3.73 -0.33 -6.66
N LEU A 274 3.48 -1.64 -6.76
CA LEU A 274 4.22 -2.65 -6.01
C LEU A 274 5.71 -2.61 -6.35
N PHE A 275 6.05 -2.56 -7.64
CA PHE A 275 7.43 -2.55 -8.10
C PHE A 275 8.15 -1.27 -7.64
N GLU A 276 7.54 -0.10 -7.84
CA GLU A 276 8.07 1.18 -7.37
C GLU A 276 8.35 1.16 -5.86
N ARG A 277 7.38 0.71 -5.05
CA ARG A 277 7.53 0.61 -3.59
C ARG A 277 8.62 -0.39 -3.20
N TYR A 278 8.71 -1.53 -3.89
CA TYR A 278 9.75 -2.53 -3.68
C TYR A 278 11.14 -1.93 -3.90
N ILE A 279 11.36 -1.30 -5.06
CA ILE A 279 12.63 -0.64 -5.40
C ILE A 279 12.95 0.45 -4.37
N ALA A 280 11.99 1.32 -4.06
CA ALA A 280 12.17 2.42 -3.11
C ALA A 280 12.61 1.92 -1.73
N ARG A 281 11.93 0.89 -1.19
CA ARG A 281 12.23 0.33 0.13
C ARG A 281 13.57 -0.39 0.15
N ARG A 282 13.85 -1.20 -0.87
CA ARG A 282 15.09 -1.97 -0.94
C ARG A 282 16.30 -1.05 -1.10
N LEU A 283 16.24 -0.07 -2.01
CA LEU A 283 17.27 0.95 -2.17
C LEU A 283 17.45 1.77 -0.90
N ALA A 284 16.38 2.20 -0.23
CA ALA A 284 16.47 2.99 1.00
C ALA A 284 17.20 2.24 2.13
N GLU A 285 16.96 0.93 2.26
CA GLU A 285 17.64 0.11 3.27
C GLU A 285 19.12 -0.11 2.91
N GLU A 286 19.40 -0.50 1.67
CA GLU A 286 20.74 -0.90 1.21
C GLU A 286 21.68 0.30 0.99
N LEU A 287 21.18 1.44 0.50
CA LEU A 287 22.00 2.64 0.27
C LEU A 287 22.29 3.45 1.54
N ARG A 288 21.55 3.19 2.63
CA ARG A 288 21.70 3.91 3.91
C ARG A 288 23.12 3.81 4.48
N VAL A 289 23.76 2.63 4.35
CA VAL A 289 25.13 2.42 4.87
C VAL A 289 26.18 3.23 4.11
N HIS A 290 25.88 3.61 2.87
CA HIS A 290 26.70 4.49 2.03
C HIS A 290 26.41 5.98 2.27
N GLY A 291 25.51 6.32 3.20
CA GLY A 291 25.14 7.70 3.49
C GLY A 291 24.35 8.37 2.35
N ILE A 292 23.70 7.57 1.51
CA ILE A 292 22.82 8.02 0.43
C ILE A 292 21.39 8.01 0.94
N GLU A 293 20.73 9.16 0.88
CA GLU A 293 19.32 9.33 1.20
C GLU A 293 18.46 8.96 -0.01
N VAL A 294 17.38 8.22 0.21
CA VAL A 294 16.39 7.86 -0.80
C VAL A 294 15.09 8.60 -0.49
N GLN A 295 14.70 9.50 -1.39
CA GLN A 295 13.45 10.26 -1.29
C GLN A 295 12.45 9.69 -2.29
N ALA A 296 11.36 9.10 -1.81
CA ALA A 296 10.30 8.53 -2.64
C ALA A 296 9.22 9.54 -2.98
N GLN A 297 8.79 9.56 -4.24
CA GLN A 297 7.73 10.41 -4.80
C GLN A 297 7.83 11.91 -4.42
N PRO A 298 9.01 12.55 -4.49
CA PRO A 298 9.12 13.95 -4.09
C PRO A 298 8.44 14.86 -5.12
N LEU A 299 7.51 15.71 -4.65
CA LEU A 299 6.82 16.68 -5.50
C LEU A 299 7.77 17.78 -5.96
N HIS A 300 7.87 17.96 -7.27
CA HIS A 300 8.66 19.01 -7.91
C HIS A 300 7.91 19.73 -9.02
N TRP A 301 8.55 20.78 -9.54
CA TRP A 301 8.00 21.64 -10.57
C TRP A 301 8.99 21.75 -11.72
N LEU A 302 8.52 21.46 -12.94
CA LEU A 302 9.33 21.59 -14.15
C LEU A 302 9.31 23.03 -14.69
N ALA A 303 8.16 23.69 -14.58
CA ALA A 303 7.97 25.05 -15.07
C ALA A 303 8.06 26.07 -13.94
N GLU A 304 8.54 27.26 -14.28
CA GLU A 304 8.51 28.44 -13.43
C GLU A 304 7.08 28.75 -12.93
N ALA A 305 7.00 29.50 -11.84
CA ALA A 305 5.75 29.84 -11.16
C ALA A 305 4.92 28.60 -10.74
N ASN A 306 5.56 27.44 -10.57
CA ASN A 306 4.92 26.20 -10.11
C ASN A 306 3.68 25.84 -10.94
N ARG A 307 3.80 25.88 -12.27
CA ARG A 307 2.68 25.60 -13.20
C ARG A 307 2.64 24.16 -13.70
N LEU A 308 3.78 23.47 -13.70
CA LEU A 308 3.89 22.10 -14.21
C LEU A 308 4.51 21.19 -13.16
N ARG A 309 3.68 20.34 -12.56
CA ARG A 309 4.10 19.36 -11.54
C ARG A 309 4.79 18.18 -12.19
N ILE A 310 5.80 17.65 -11.50
CA ILE A 310 6.43 16.38 -11.80
C ILE A 310 6.69 15.64 -10.47
N ILE A 311 6.60 14.32 -10.51
CA ILE A 311 6.81 13.46 -9.35
C ILE A 311 7.66 12.28 -9.85
N PRO A 312 9.00 12.34 -9.76
CA PRO A 312 9.82 11.17 -10.00
C PRO A 312 9.56 10.11 -8.92
N ASP A 313 9.76 8.83 -9.24
CA ASP A 313 9.56 7.76 -8.25
C ASP A 313 10.55 7.89 -7.11
N LEU A 314 11.83 8.16 -7.43
CA LEU A 314 12.90 8.29 -6.46
C LEU A 314 13.91 9.38 -6.81
N ILE A 315 14.42 10.03 -5.77
CA ILE A 315 15.64 10.84 -5.81
C ILE A 315 16.65 10.23 -4.83
N LEU A 316 17.82 9.89 -5.34
CA LEU A 316 18.94 9.36 -4.59
C LEU A 316 19.94 10.49 -4.36
N LYS A 317 20.23 10.81 -3.10
CA LYS A 317 21.03 11.99 -2.75
C LYS A 317 22.16 11.63 -1.80
N ASN A 318 23.38 11.98 -2.15
CA ASN A 318 24.52 11.80 -1.26
C ASN A 318 24.69 12.98 -0.28
N ARG A 319 25.65 12.86 0.64
CA ARG A 319 25.96 13.91 1.63
C ARG A 319 26.50 15.21 1.04
N SER A 320 27.11 15.16 -0.15
CA SER A 320 27.59 16.36 -0.87
C SER A 320 26.48 17.14 -1.58
N GLY A 321 25.27 16.58 -1.63
CA GLY A 321 24.12 17.16 -2.31
C GLY A 321 23.97 16.75 -3.78
N ARG A 322 24.83 15.86 -4.30
CA ARG A 322 24.67 15.28 -5.64
C ARG A 322 23.46 14.36 -5.66
N GLU A 323 22.72 14.43 -6.76
CA GLU A 323 21.46 13.71 -6.92
C GLU A 323 21.41 12.90 -8.20
N VAL A 324 20.77 11.74 -8.13
CA VAL A 324 20.37 10.93 -9.28
C VAL A 324 18.87 10.70 -9.19
N VAL A 325 18.17 10.95 -10.28
CA VAL A 325 16.75 10.61 -10.38
C VAL A 325 16.61 9.16 -10.81
N LEU A 326 15.76 8.39 -10.15
CA LEU A 326 15.43 7.03 -10.54
C LEU A 326 13.92 6.88 -10.74
N ASP A 327 13.55 6.18 -11.79
CA ASP A 327 12.17 5.85 -12.13
C ASP A 327 12.11 4.35 -12.46
N ALA A 328 11.19 3.65 -11.80
CA ALA A 328 11.08 2.20 -11.81
C ALA A 328 9.88 1.78 -12.66
N LYS A 329 10.13 0.96 -13.70
CA LYS A 329 9.10 0.56 -14.66
C LYS A 329 8.83 -0.94 -14.60
N TYR A 330 7.61 -1.30 -14.20
CA TYR A 330 7.11 -2.68 -14.27
C TYR A 330 6.73 -3.07 -15.71
N LYS A 331 7.74 -3.18 -16.59
CA LYS A 331 7.58 -3.69 -17.96
C LYS A 331 8.87 -4.27 -18.49
N VAL A 332 8.74 -5.17 -19.47
CA VAL A 332 9.89 -5.68 -20.23
C VAL A 332 10.22 -4.66 -21.32
N ARG A 333 11.47 -4.17 -21.35
CA ARG A 333 11.89 -3.20 -22.36
C ARG A 333 12.14 -3.88 -23.71
N GLY A 334 11.44 -3.43 -24.75
CA GLY A 334 11.73 -3.78 -26.14
C GLY A 334 12.89 -2.96 -26.73
N GLU A 335 13.47 -3.43 -27.83
CA GLU A 335 14.65 -2.80 -28.47
C GLU A 335 14.33 -1.53 -29.28
N ARG A 336 13.10 -1.35 -29.78
CA ARG A 336 12.78 -0.38 -30.86
C ARG A 336 11.69 0.65 -30.57
N SER A 337 11.13 0.73 -29.37
CA SER A 337 10.10 1.74 -29.09
C SER A 337 10.73 3.08 -28.74
N GLY A 338 10.28 4.15 -29.43
CA GLY A 338 10.41 5.50 -28.90
C GLY A 338 9.83 5.50 -27.49
N ASN A 339 10.63 5.92 -26.50
CA ASN A 339 10.33 5.60 -25.12
C ASN A 339 9.84 6.86 -24.39
N PRO A 340 8.53 7.00 -24.13
CA PRO A 340 7.99 8.08 -23.30
C PRO A 340 8.72 8.23 -21.97
N ASP A 341 9.22 7.12 -21.41
CA ASP A 341 9.99 7.11 -20.16
C ASP A 341 11.28 7.94 -20.27
N VAL A 342 11.93 7.95 -21.45
CA VAL A 342 13.18 8.73 -21.67
C VAL A 342 12.88 10.22 -21.69
N TYR A 343 11.76 10.64 -22.30
CA TYR A 343 11.34 12.04 -22.30
C TYR A 343 10.89 12.49 -20.90
N GLN A 344 10.18 11.63 -20.18
CA GLN A 344 9.80 11.85 -18.79
C GLN A 344 11.05 11.98 -17.89
N MET A 345 12.02 11.08 -18.03
CA MET A 345 13.29 11.15 -17.30
C MET A 345 14.06 12.43 -17.63
N LEU A 346 14.11 12.85 -18.89
CA LEU A 346 14.75 14.11 -19.27
C LEU A 346 14.07 15.31 -18.58
N ALA A 347 12.74 15.32 -18.49
CA ALA A 347 12.01 16.34 -17.74
C ALA A 347 12.36 16.32 -16.25
N TYR A 348 12.44 15.14 -15.63
CA TYR A 348 12.84 15.03 -14.22
C TYR A 348 14.27 15.52 -13.98
N MET A 349 15.20 15.11 -14.82
CA MET A 349 16.60 15.53 -14.73
C MET A 349 16.78 17.03 -14.97
N THR A 350 15.93 17.63 -15.80
CA THR A 350 15.92 19.07 -16.06
C THR A 350 15.45 19.83 -14.83
N ALA A 351 14.33 19.44 -14.25
CA ALA A 351 13.80 20.09 -13.05
C ALA A 351 14.68 19.92 -11.80
N ARG A 352 15.43 18.81 -11.71
CA ARG A 352 16.38 18.56 -10.62
C ARG A 352 17.79 19.07 -10.88
N SER A 353 18.06 19.60 -12.07
CA SER A 353 19.41 20.01 -12.49
C SER A 353 20.47 18.92 -12.28
N THR A 354 20.10 17.65 -12.53
CA THR A 354 21.05 16.51 -12.46
C THR A 354 21.56 16.09 -13.84
N SER A 355 22.80 15.63 -13.89
CA SER A 355 23.45 15.05 -15.07
C SER A 355 23.14 13.56 -15.27
N SER A 356 22.56 12.88 -14.28
CA SER A 356 22.35 11.43 -14.33
C SER A 356 20.93 11.03 -13.93
N GLY A 357 20.32 10.17 -14.75
CA GLY A 357 19.00 9.58 -14.49
C GLY A 357 19.00 8.08 -14.74
N ILE A 358 18.21 7.33 -13.98
CA ILE A 358 18.11 5.87 -14.06
C ILE A 358 16.67 5.47 -14.38
N LEU A 359 16.47 4.75 -15.47
CA LEU A 359 15.26 4.00 -15.76
C LEU A 359 15.52 2.54 -15.41
N LEU A 360 14.89 2.06 -14.33
CA LEU A 360 15.05 0.70 -13.85
C LEU A 360 13.87 -0.17 -14.29
N TYR A 361 14.13 -1.11 -15.19
CA TYR A 361 13.12 -2.03 -15.70
C TYR A 361 13.14 -3.36 -14.94
N VAL A 362 12.00 -4.06 -14.95
CA VAL A 362 11.93 -5.46 -14.47
C VAL A 362 12.81 -6.36 -15.32
N ALA A 363 12.72 -6.22 -16.65
CA ALA A 363 13.54 -6.98 -17.60
C ALA A 363 13.80 -6.20 -18.90
N GLY A 364 14.83 -6.61 -19.65
CA GLY A 364 15.21 -5.99 -20.92
C GLY A 364 16.71 -5.73 -21.02
N ALA A 365 17.17 -5.35 -22.23
CA ALA A 365 18.57 -5.06 -22.50
C ALA A 365 19.02 -3.75 -21.84
N GLU A 366 20.20 -3.75 -21.23
CA GLU A 366 20.75 -2.55 -20.57
C GLU A 366 21.44 -1.64 -21.59
N ARG A 367 21.37 -0.31 -21.40
CA ARG A 367 22.11 0.66 -22.21
C ARG A 367 22.26 2.01 -21.51
N VAL A 368 23.09 2.88 -22.06
CA VAL A 368 23.23 4.26 -21.62
C VAL A 368 23.00 5.21 -22.79
N ASP A 369 22.02 6.09 -22.65
CA ASP A 369 21.71 7.13 -23.63
C ASP A 369 22.39 8.44 -23.22
N LYS A 370 23.35 8.91 -24.03
CA LYS A 370 23.96 10.24 -23.88
C LYS A 370 23.08 11.27 -24.60
N ILE A 371 22.53 12.23 -23.86
CA ILE A 371 21.57 13.18 -24.42
C ILE A 371 22.31 14.27 -25.19
N ARG A 372 22.02 14.34 -26.49
CA ARG A 372 22.63 15.30 -27.40
C ARG A 372 22.45 16.73 -26.88
N ASN A 373 23.50 17.54 -27.00
CA ASN A 373 23.54 18.95 -26.59
C ASN A 373 23.36 19.20 -25.08
N THR A 374 23.62 18.20 -24.25
CA THR A 374 23.60 18.32 -22.79
C THR A 374 24.73 17.46 -22.19
N ASP A 375 24.98 17.62 -20.90
CA ASP A 375 25.83 16.72 -20.09
C ASP A 375 25.07 15.50 -19.54
N LYS A 376 23.78 15.36 -19.89
CA LYS A 376 22.87 14.38 -19.29
C LYS A 376 23.08 12.98 -19.84
N LYS A 377 23.09 12.00 -18.95
CA LYS A 377 23.15 10.56 -19.23
C LYS A 377 21.94 9.86 -18.61
N ILE A 378 21.23 9.08 -19.42
CA ILE A 378 20.13 8.23 -18.96
C ILE A 378 20.58 6.78 -19.01
N TYR A 379 20.71 6.18 -17.83
CA TYR A 379 21.05 4.79 -17.63
C TYR A 379 19.77 3.98 -17.66
N GLN A 380 19.68 2.99 -18.54
CA GLN A 380 18.54 2.08 -18.59
C GLN A 380 19.00 0.71 -18.16
N TRP A 381 18.67 0.35 -16.92
CA TRP A 381 19.09 -0.89 -16.27
C TRP A 381 17.92 -1.84 -16.07
N SER A 382 18.23 -3.08 -15.72
CA SER A 382 17.26 -4.15 -15.68
C SER A 382 17.54 -5.13 -14.54
N LEU A 383 16.52 -5.46 -13.77
CA LEU A 383 16.63 -6.56 -12.80
C LEU A 383 16.69 -7.94 -13.48
N GLY A 384 16.39 -8.03 -14.78
CA GLY A 384 16.35 -9.29 -15.53
C GLY A 384 15.42 -10.33 -14.90
N VAL A 385 14.32 -9.89 -14.30
CA VAL A 385 13.35 -10.74 -13.61
C VAL A 385 12.32 -11.27 -14.59
N ASP A 386 12.13 -12.58 -14.56
CA ASP A 386 11.08 -13.31 -15.26
C ASP A 386 10.45 -14.40 -14.36
N GLU A 387 9.54 -15.20 -14.91
CA GLU A 387 8.87 -16.31 -14.19
C GLU A 387 9.85 -17.38 -13.66
N TRP A 388 11.10 -17.42 -14.14
CA TRP A 388 12.09 -18.46 -13.83
C TRP A 388 13.26 -17.96 -12.99
N THR A 389 13.34 -16.65 -12.75
CA THR A 389 14.48 -16.04 -12.08
C THR A 389 14.48 -16.41 -10.59
N ASP A 390 15.55 -17.09 -10.16
CA ASP A 390 15.72 -17.39 -8.74
C ASP A 390 16.13 -16.15 -7.93
N ARG A 391 15.89 -16.21 -6.62
CA ARG A 391 16.17 -15.11 -5.69
C ARG A 391 17.64 -14.68 -5.68
N LYS A 392 18.57 -15.64 -5.76
CA LYS A 392 20.00 -15.35 -5.68
C LYS A 392 20.45 -14.49 -6.87
N SER A 393 19.97 -14.84 -8.06
CA SER A 393 20.22 -14.10 -9.29
C SER A 393 19.63 -12.69 -9.24
N GLN A 394 18.47 -12.50 -8.62
CA GLN A 394 17.89 -11.16 -8.41
C GLN A 394 18.74 -10.34 -7.44
N ASP A 395 19.18 -10.94 -6.32
CA ASP A 395 20.01 -10.27 -5.32
C ASP A 395 21.36 -9.83 -5.89
N GLU A 396 22.04 -10.69 -6.65
CA GLU A 396 23.31 -10.35 -7.33
C GLU A 396 23.12 -9.19 -8.32
N ARG A 397 22.03 -9.18 -9.08
CA ARG A 397 21.74 -8.08 -10.03
C ARG A 397 21.46 -6.77 -9.31
N PHE A 398 20.71 -6.84 -8.21
CA PHE A 398 20.39 -5.68 -7.40
C PHE A 398 21.65 -5.09 -6.74
N GLU A 399 22.54 -5.94 -6.22
CA GLU A 399 23.82 -5.51 -5.64
C GLU A 399 24.69 -4.77 -6.67
N ARG A 400 24.73 -5.23 -7.93
CA ARG A 400 25.42 -4.48 -9.00
C ARG A 400 24.80 -3.11 -9.26
N ILE A 401 23.47 -3.00 -9.23
CA ILE A 401 22.77 -1.71 -9.36
C ILE A 401 23.15 -0.77 -8.20
N ILE A 402 23.19 -1.28 -6.97
CA ILE A 402 23.64 -0.52 -5.79
C ILE A 402 25.06 0.00 -6.00
N GLN A 403 26.00 -0.85 -6.39
CA GLN A 403 27.40 -0.47 -6.62
C GLN A 403 27.52 0.63 -7.68
N HIS A 404 26.77 0.52 -8.79
CA HIS A 404 26.76 1.56 -9.82
C HIS A 404 26.15 2.88 -9.31
N ILE A 405 25.06 2.83 -8.53
CA ILE A 405 24.47 4.03 -7.90
C ILE A 405 25.48 4.72 -6.99
N VAL A 406 26.19 3.96 -6.16
CA VAL A 406 27.21 4.50 -5.25
C VAL A 406 28.31 5.20 -6.06
N SER A 407 28.87 4.52 -7.07
CA SER A 407 29.89 5.11 -7.96
C SER A 407 29.43 6.41 -8.62
N MET A 408 28.20 6.44 -9.14
CA MET A 408 27.63 7.63 -9.79
C MET A 408 27.42 8.82 -8.84
N LEU A 409 27.25 8.55 -7.55
CA LEU A 409 27.08 9.57 -6.53
C LEU A 409 28.41 9.99 -5.89
N GLU A 410 29.46 9.19 -5.98
CA GLU A 410 30.80 9.52 -5.46
C GLU A 410 31.66 10.32 -6.45
N GLU A 411 31.53 10.07 -7.76
CA GLU A 411 32.10 10.87 -8.87
C GLU A 411 31.47 12.26 -8.94
#